data_AF-A0A3C0KCF5-F1
#
_entry.id   AF-A0A3C0KCF5-F1
#
_cell.length_a   1.000
_cell.length_b   1.000
_cell.length_c   1.000
_cell.angle_alpha   90.00
_cell.angle_beta   90.00
_cell.angle_gamma   90.00
#
_symmetry.space_group_name_H-M   'P 1'
#
loop_
_entity.id
_entity.type
_entity.pdbx_description
1 polymer ?
#
loop_
_entity_poly.entity_id
_entity_poly.type
_entity_poly.pdbx_seq_one_letter_code
_entity_poly.pdbx_strand_id
1 'polypeptide(L)' 'MSIPANIPGLNFQLGEDIDALRDAVRDFAQAEIAPRAAEIDRSDQFPMDVWRKMGDLGVLGITVPEQYGGAAMG' A
#
# COMPACT_ATOMS: atom_id res chain seq x y z
N MET A 1 8.56 -10.14 -16.13
CA MET A 1 7.16 -10.38 -16.55
C MET A 1 6.27 -9.72 -15.51
N SER A 2 5.77 -8.51 -15.79
CA SER A 2 4.91 -7.78 -14.83
C SER A 2 3.54 -8.43 -14.85
N ILE A 3 3.11 -9.02 -13.74
CA ILE A 3 1.71 -9.43 -13.58
C ILE A 3 0.89 -8.13 -13.59
N PRO A 4 -0.10 -7.98 -14.49
CA PRO A 4 -0.97 -6.81 -14.44
C PRO A 4 -1.74 -6.87 -13.12
N ALA A 5 -1.57 -5.85 -12.28
CA ALA A 5 -2.26 -5.69 -10.99
C ALA A 5 -3.78 -5.48 -11.14
N ASN A 6 -4.31 -5.54 -12.36
CA ASN A 6 -5.72 -5.44 -12.67
C ASN A 6 -6.13 -6.71 -13.42
N ILE A 7 -6.83 -7.62 -12.74
CA ILE A 7 -7.49 -8.75 -13.40
C ILE A 7 -8.76 -8.17 -14.03
N PRO A 8 -8.84 -8.07 -15.37
CA PRO A 8 -9.99 -7.45 -16.02
C PRO A 8 -11.28 -8.15 -15.57
N GLY A 9 -12.22 -7.38 -14.99
CA GLY A 9 -13.53 -7.88 -14.55
C GLY A 9 -13.63 -8.35 -13.08
N LEU A 10 -12.54 -8.33 -12.29
CA LEU A 10 -12.60 -8.67 -10.86
C LEU A 10 -12.76 -7.41 -10.00
N ASN A 11 -14.01 -7.08 -9.65
CA ASN A 11 -14.34 -6.04 -8.67
C ASN A 11 -15.24 -6.64 -7.58
N PHE A 12 -14.84 -6.50 -6.32
CA PHE A 12 -15.55 -7.03 -5.16
C PHE A 12 -16.66 -6.10 -4.62
N GLN A 13 -16.85 -4.92 -5.21
CA GLN A 13 -17.88 -3.94 -4.84
C GLN A 13 -17.86 -3.59 -3.35
N LEU A 14 -16.68 -3.25 -2.82
CA LEU A 14 -16.46 -3.01 -1.39
C LEU A 14 -16.80 -1.58 -0.92
N GLY A 15 -17.34 -0.75 -1.81
CA GLY A 15 -17.69 0.65 -1.54
C GLY A 15 -16.57 1.63 -1.87
N GLU A 16 -16.93 2.92 -1.89
CA GLU A 16 -16.06 4.01 -2.37
C GLU A 16 -14.80 4.18 -1.51
N ASP A 17 -14.90 4.06 -0.19
CA ASP A 17 -13.76 4.21 0.72
C ASP A 17 -12.68 3.15 0.50
N ILE A 18 -13.09 1.89 0.33
CA ILE A 18 -12.17 0.77 0.10
C ILE A 18 -11.58 0.81 -1.31
N ASP A 19 -12.35 1.26 -2.30
CA ASP A 19 -11.84 1.46 -3.65
C ASP A 19 -10.81 2.60 -3.68
N ALA A 20 -11.07 3.72 -3.02
CA ALA A 20 -10.12 4.82 -2.88
C ALA A 20 -8.83 4.39 -2.15
N LEU A 21 -8.95 3.62 -1.06
CA LEU A 21 -7.80 3.04 -0.35
C LEU A 21 -6.98 2.15 -1.29
N ARG A 22 -7.63 1.28 -2.07
CA ARG A 22 -6.96 0.37 -3.00
C ARG A 22 -6.16 1.14 -4.05
N ASP A 23 -6.75 2.20 -4.60
CA ASP A 23 -6.10 3.03 -5.62
C ASP A 23 -4.91 3.80 -5.04
N ALA A 24 -5.06 4.41 -3.85
CA ALA A 24 -3.97 5.10 -3.17
C ALA A 24 -2.78 4.17 -2.85
N VAL A 25 -3.05 2.95 -2.34
CA VAL A 25 -2.01 1.95 -2.06
C VAL A 25 -1.32 1.48 -3.35
N ARG A 26 -2.09 1.27 -4.41
CA ARG A 26 -1.57 0.88 -5.72
C ARG A 26 -0.64 1.93 -6.28
N ASP A 27 -1.05 3.19 -6.29
CA ASP A 27 -0.25 4.30 -6.84
C ASP A 27 1.03 4.50 -6.03
N PHE A 28 0.94 4.44 -4.70
CA PHE A 28 2.11 4.46 -3.83
C PHE A 28 3.09 3.31 -4.13
N ALA A 29 2.60 2.08 -4.25
CA ALA A 29 3.44 0.93 -4.53
C ALA A 29 4.14 1.03 -5.89
N GLN A 30 3.45 1.54 -6.92
CA GLN A 30 4.04 1.75 -8.25
C GLN A 30 5.10 2.87 -8.25
N ALA A 31 4.86 3.95 -7.50
CA ALA A 31 5.77 5.09 -7.46
C ALA A 31 7.01 4.84 -6.57
N GLU A 32 6.83 4.23 -5.41
CA GLU A 32 7.83 4.23 -4.34
C GLU A 32 8.52 2.87 -4.14
N ILE A 33 7.79 1.77 -4.36
CA ILE A 33 8.28 0.41 -4.09
C ILE A 33 8.79 -0.25 -5.37
N ALA A 34 7.96 -0.30 -6.42
CA ALA A 34 8.26 -1.05 -7.64
C ALA A 34 9.60 -0.69 -8.30
N PRO A 35 10.05 0.59 -8.38
CA PRO A 35 11.34 0.93 -8.99
C PRO A 35 12.56 0.42 -8.21
N ARG A 36 12.40 0.16 -6.90
CA ARG A 36 13.50 -0.19 -5.98
C ARG A 36 13.47 -1.65 -5.53
N ALA A 37 12.35 -2.35 -5.76
CA ALA A 37 12.09 -3.69 -5.25
C ALA A 37 13.23 -4.69 -5.55
N ALA A 38 13.76 -4.71 -6.78
CA ALA A 38 14.82 -5.63 -7.17
C ALA A 38 16.17 -5.35 -6.47
N GLU A 39 16.46 -4.09 -6.15
CA GLU A 39 17.70 -3.74 -5.44
C GLU A 39 17.57 -3.98 -3.94
N ILE A 40 16.41 -3.68 -3.36
CA ILE A 40 16.08 -4.00 -1.97
C ILE A 40 16.22 -5.51 -1.73
N ASP A 41 15.65 -6.33 -2.61
CA ASP A 41 15.76 -7.79 -2.56
C ASP A 41 17.22 -8.27 -2.68
N ARG A 42 17.98 -7.73 -3.64
CA ARG A 42 19.39 -8.09 -3.84
C ARG A 42 20.28 -7.74 -2.64
N SER A 43 20.04 -6.58 -2.05
CA SER A 43 20.87 -6.04 -0.97
C SER A 43 20.46 -6.52 0.42
N ASP A 44 19.28 -7.14 0.54
CA ASP A 44 18.65 -7.53 1.81
C ASP A 44 18.51 -6.36 2.81
N GLN A 45 18.42 -5.12 2.28
CA GLN A 45 18.33 -3.93 3.11
C GLN A 45 16.90 -3.50 3.32
N PHE A 46 16.52 -3.34 4.58
CA PHE A 46 15.18 -2.87 4.93
C PHE A 46 15.00 -1.39 4.56
N PRO A 47 14.02 -1.03 3.71
CA PRO A 47 13.82 0.33 3.24
C PRO A 47 13.06 1.18 4.28
N MET A 48 13.76 1.62 5.33
CA MET A 48 13.19 2.44 6.42
C MET A 48 12.51 3.73 5.94
N ASP A 49 12.94 4.28 4.80
CA ASP A 49 12.34 5.47 4.22
C ASP A 49 10.96 5.19 3.62
N VAL A 50 10.81 4.07 2.90
CA VAL A 50 9.51 3.61 2.38
C VAL A 50 8.57 3.29 3.54
N TRP A 51 9.08 2.64 4.60
CA TRP A 51 8.28 2.34 5.78
C TRP A 51 7.69 3.59 6.44
N ARG A 52 8.47 4.66 6.57
CA ARG A 52 7.95 5.94 7.09
C ARG A 52 6.87 6.53 6.19
N LYS A 53 7.08 6.54 4.87
CA LYS A 53 6.07 7.02 3.92
C LYS A 53 4.76 6.22 3.98
N MET A 54 4.82 4.91 4.23
CA MET A 54 3.62 4.09 4.46
C MET A 54 2.89 4.49 5.75
N GLY A 55 3.62 4.88 6.79
CA GLY A 55 3.04 5.46 8.00
C GLY A 55 2.32 6.78 7.72
N ASP A 56 2.95 7.68 6.95
CA ASP A 56 2.35 8.97 6.56
C ASP A 56 1.11 8.79 5.67
N LEU A 57 1.07 7.72 4.86
CA LEU A 57 -0.10 7.33 4.07
C LEU A 57 -1.25 6.77 4.93
N GLY A 58 -1.00 6.41 6.20
CA GLY A 58 -2.01 5.90 7.13
C GLY A 58 -2.34 4.41 6.96
N VAL A 59 -1.51 3.64 6.25
CA VAL A 59 -1.78 2.23 5.96
C VAL A 59 -1.17 1.27 6.98
N LEU A 60 -0.32 1.77 7.88
CA LEU A 60 0.23 1.00 8.99
C LEU A 60 -0.75 1.01 10.17
N GLY A 61 -1.23 -0.17 10.57
CA GLY A 61 -2.21 -0.27 11.66
C GLY A 61 -3.61 0.21 11.26
N ILE A 62 -4.04 -0.09 10.04
CA ILE A 62 -5.29 0.45 9.46
C ILE A 62 -6.56 0.15 10.29
N THR A 63 -6.59 -0.97 11.01
CA THR A 63 -7.71 -1.37 11.90
C THR A 63 -7.60 -0.79 13.32
N VAL A 64 -6.47 -0.15 13.66
CA VAL A 64 -6.24 0.42 14.98
C VAL A 64 -7.11 1.68 15.14
N PRO A 65 -7.70 1.92 16.33
CA PRO A 65 -8.46 3.14 16.60
C PRO A 65 -7.65 4.43 16.37
N GLU A 66 -8.33 5.49 15.93
CA GLU A 66 -7.72 6.81 15.65
C GLU A 66 -7.00 7.41 16.87
N GLN A 67 -7.48 7.16 18.09
CA GLN A 67 -6.84 7.64 19.32
C GLN A 67 -5.40 7.11 19.53
N TYR A 68 -5.02 6.06 18.79
CA TYR A 68 -3.67 5.50 18.79
C TYR A 68 -2.93 5.74 17.46
N GLY A 69 -3.50 6.55 16.57
CA GLY A 69 -2.92 6.90 15.27
C GLY A 69 -3.24 5.93 14.12
N GLY A 70 -4.22 5.03 14.29
CA GLY A 70 -4.71 4.19 13.19
C GLY A 70 -5.90 4.82 12.44
N ALA A 71 -6.45 4.10 11.46
CA ALA A 71 -7.54 4.58 10.61
C ALA A 71 -8.93 4.03 10.99
N ALA A 72 -9.02 3.15 12.00
CA ALA A 72 -10.24 2.48 12.41
C ALA A 72 -11.04 1.81 11.26
N MET A 73 -10.38 1.40 10.18
CA MET A 73 -11.02 0.76 9.03
C MET A 73 -10.90 -0.77 9.16
N GLY A 74 -12.00 -1.44 9.48
CA GLY A 74 -12.12 -2.89 9.67
C GLY A 74 -13.55 -3.40 9.60
#